data_AF-A0A550GQB8-F1
#
_entry.id   AF-A0A550GQB8-F1
#
_cell.length_a   1.000
_cell.length_b   1.000
_cell.length_c   1.000
_cell.angle_alpha   90.00
_cell.angle_beta   90.00
_cell.angle_gamma   90.00
#
_symmetry.space_group_name_H-M   'P 1'
#
loop_
_entity.id
_entity.type
_entity.pdbx_description
1 polymer ?
#
loop_
_entity_poly.entity_id
_entity_poly.type
_entity_poly.pdbx_seq_one_letter_code
_entity_poly.pdbx_strand_id
1 'polypeptide(L)'
;MVNLEDLGFVKGIIFETIVSTYSSQGSPNIAAMGVLQLDSENIMIRIYKSSKTYNNLVSRRCAIINLSSDAALFYKSAIKDSYVRDEISLDLFKKGDLVDAPELKRADATIEVCCLILKI
;
A
#
# COMPACT_ATOMS: atom_id res chain seq x y z
N MET A 1 0.32 17.60 13.83
CA MET A 1 -0.26 16.34 13.29
C MET A 1 -0.54 16.62 11.85
N VAL A 2 -0.07 15.76 10.94
CA VAL A 2 -0.31 15.90 9.50
C VAL A 2 -1.59 15.16 9.18
N ASN A 3 -2.53 15.81 8.50
CA ASN A 3 -3.79 15.22 8.07
C ASN A 3 -3.68 14.73 6.62
N LEU A 4 -4.64 13.90 6.18
CA LEU A 4 -4.66 13.42 4.79
C LEU A 4 -4.78 14.56 3.76
N GLU A 5 -5.47 15.65 4.10
CA GLU A 5 -5.58 16.84 3.24
C GLU A 5 -4.24 17.52 2.98
N ASP A 6 -3.31 17.48 3.94
CA ASP A 6 -1.96 18.03 3.79
C ASP A 6 -1.12 17.25 2.76
N LEU A 7 -1.52 15.99 2.49
CA LEU A 7 -0.94 15.11 1.47
C LEU A 7 -1.71 15.17 0.15
N GLY A 8 -2.68 16.08 0.02
CA GLY A 8 -3.46 16.28 -1.20
C GLY A 8 -4.67 15.36 -1.34
N PHE A 9 -5.06 14.61 -0.29
CA PHE A 9 -6.31 13.86 -0.32
C PHE A 9 -7.51 14.80 -0.33
N VAL A 10 -8.56 14.36 -1.03
CA VAL A 10 -9.84 15.05 -1.11
C VAL A 10 -10.94 14.06 -0.75
N LYS A 11 -11.77 14.43 0.22
CA LYS A 11 -12.85 13.59 0.71
C LYS A 11 -13.77 13.14 -0.42
N GLY A 12 -14.05 11.84 -0.48
CA GLY A 12 -14.90 11.25 -1.52
C GLY A 12 -14.20 10.94 -2.85
N ILE A 13 -12.91 11.26 -2.99
CA ILE A 13 -12.10 10.93 -4.17
C ILE A 13 -11.25 9.69 -3.92
N ILE A 14 -11.15 8.83 -4.93
CA ILE A 14 -10.24 7.69 -4.95
C ILE A 14 -8.88 8.15 -5.47
N PHE A 15 -7.84 7.93 -4.68
CA PHE A 15 -6.44 8.17 -5.05
C PHE A 15 -5.81 6.84 -5.44
N GLU A 16 -5.21 6.78 -6.62
CA GLU A 16 -4.43 5.62 -7.04
C GLU A 16 -3.07 5.63 -6.35
N THR A 17 -2.78 4.58 -5.61
CA THR A 17 -1.58 4.47 -4.78
C THR A 17 -0.97 3.08 -4.92
N ILE A 18 0.20 2.87 -4.32
CA ILE A 18 0.79 1.55 -4.19
C ILE A 18 0.71 1.12 -2.72
N VAL A 19 -0.05 0.07 -2.45
CA VAL A 19 -0.19 -0.52 -1.12
C VAL A 19 0.84 -1.62 -0.95
N SER A 20 1.64 -1.51 0.11
CA SER A 20 2.68 -2.45 0.46
C SER A 20 2.39 -3.14 1.80
N THR A 21 2.64 -4.45 1.83
CA THR A 21 2.36 -5.33 2.97
C THR A 21 3.42 -6.42 3.08
N TYR A 22 3.63 -6.97 4.27
CA TYR A 22 4.40 -8.21 4.43
C TYR A 22 3.50 -9.44 4.39
N SER A 23 3.99 -10.52 3.79
CA SER A 23 3.41 -11.86 3.95
C SER A 23 3.58 -12.35 5.38
N SER A 24 2.92 -13.45 5.78
CA SER A 24 3.15 -14.07 7.10
C SER A 24 4.62 -14.43 7.34
N GLN A 25 5.39 -14.72 6.28
CA GLN A 25 6.82 -15.01 6.33
C GLN A 25 7.73 -13.78 6.23
N GLY A 26 7.16 -12.57 6.22
CA GLY A 26 7.92 -11.31 6.18
C GLY A 26 8.38 -10.90 4.78
N SER A 27 7.97 -11.62 3.72
CA SER A 27 8.31 -11.24 2.34
C SER A 27 7.47 -10.03 1.90
N PRO A 28 8.07 -9.00 1.28
CA PRO A 28 7.34 -7.81 0.84
C PRO A 28 6.41 -8.12 -0.34
N ASN A 29 5.25 -7.46 -0.36
CA ASN A 29 4.28 -7.48 -1.45
C ASN A 29 3.83 -6.05 -1.73
N ILE A 30 3.71 -5.69 -3.00
CA ILE A 30 3.10 -4.43 -3.45
C ILE A 30 1.92 -4.68 -4.39
N ALA A 31 0.97 -3.75 -4.41
CA ALA A 31 -0.14 -3.75 -5.35
C ALA A 31 -0.64 -2.31 -5.58
N ALA A 32 -0.91 -1.94 -6.84
CA ALA A 32 -1.65 -0.72 -7.13
C ALA A 32 -3.07 -0.86 -6.56
N MET A 33 -3.53 0.14 -5.82
CA MET A 33 -4.86 0.16 -5.21
C MET A 33 -5.40 1.59 -5.07
N GLY A 34 -6.69 1.72 -5.32
CA GLY A 34 -7.45 2.92 -5.01
C GLY A 34 -7.71 3.06 -3.50
N VAL A 35 -7.36 4.22 -2.95
CA VAL A 35 -7.61 4.61 -1.55
C VAL A 35 -8.64 5.73 -1.53
N LEU A 36 -9.75 5.51 -0.83
CA LEU A 36 -10.79 6.53 -0.61
C LEU A 36 -10.59 7.18 0.76
N GLN A 37 -10.52 8.51 0.80
CA GLN A 37 -10.58 9.23 2.07
C GLN A 37 -12.00 9.22 2.64
N LEU A 38 -12.15 8.76 3.89
CA LEU A 38 -13.43 8.80 4.64
C LEU A 38 -13.53 10.09 5.47
N ASP A 39 -12.44 10.42 6.18
CA ASP A 39 -12.26 11.63 6.98
C ASP A 39 -10.76 12.00 7.05
N SER A 40 -10.36 12.92 7.93
CA SER A 40 -8.98 13.44 8.01
C SER A 40 -7.93 12.41 8.43
N GLU A 41 -8.34 11.30 9.06
CA GLU A 41 -7.45 10.27 9.60
C GLU A 41 -7.77 8.85 9.08
N ASN A 42 -8.98 8.65 8.55
CA ASN A 42 -9.45 7.34 8.10
C ASN A 42 -9.59 7.25 6.58
N ILE A 43 -9.21 6.09 6.09
CA ILE A 43 -9.29 5.70 4.69
C ILE A 43 -10.02 4.37 4.53
N MET A 44 -10.49 4.12 3.31
CA MET A 44 -11.03 2.84 2.89
C MET A 44 -10.33 2.35 1.64
N ILE A 45 -9.94 1.08 1.66
CA ILE A 45 -9.42 0.37 0.50
C ILE A 45 -10.37 -0.78 0.18
N ARG A 46 -10.86 -0.85 -1.07
CA ARG A 46 -11.68 -1.97 -1.53
C ARG A 46 -10.77 -3.03 -2.14
N ILE A 47 -10.57 -4.10 -1.39
CA ILE A 47 -9.55 -5.11 -1.71
C ILE A 47 -10.20 -6.39 -2.22
N TYR A 48 -9.71 -6.93 -3.33
CA TYR A 48 -10.09 -8.27 -3.79
C TYR A 48 -9.66 -9.34 -2.80
N LYS A 49 -10.61 -10.16 -2.33
CA LYS A 49 -10.36 -11.22 -1.33
C LYS A 49 -9.37 -12.29 -1.80
N SER A 50 -9.21 -12.47 -3.11
CA SER A 50 -8.22 -13.38 -3.70
C SER A 50 -6.79 -12.83 -3.73
N SER A 51 -6.59 -11.54 -3.40
CA SER A 51 -5.28 -10.90 -3.51
C SER A 51 -4.35 -11.26 -2.34
N LYS A 52 -3.04 -11.28 -2.61
CA LYS A 52 -2.02 -11.40 -1.55
C LYS A 52 -2.15 -10.28 -0.51
N THR A 53 -2.46 -9.07 -0.94
CA THR A 53 -2.65 -7.92 -0.04
C THR A 53 -3.78 -8.16 0.96
N TYR A 54 -4.90 -8.74 0.53
CA TYR A 54 -5.99 -9.12 1.45
C TYR A 54 -5.52 -10.13 2.49
N ASN A 55 -4.88 -11.23 2.05
CA ASN A 55 -4.38 -12.26 2.96
C ASN A 55 -3.34 -11.72 3.96
N ASN A 56 -2.49 -10.79 3.51
CA ASN A 56 -1.53 -10.12 4.36
C ASN A 56 -2.23 -9.23 5.39
N LEU A 57 -3.29 -8.50 5.01
CA LEU A 57 -4.06 -7.67 5.94
C LEU A 57 -4.87 -8.48 6.94
N VAL A 58 -5.41 -9.64 6.55
CA VAL A 58 -6.06 -10.57 7.48
C VAL A 58 -5.10 -10.97 8.61
N SER A 59 -3.84 -11.26 8.26
CA SER A 59 -2.84 -11.76 9.21
C SER A 59 -2.12 -10.67 10.01
N ARG A 60 -1.69 -9.58 9.37
CA ARG A 60 -0.84 -8.54 9.99
C ARG A 60 -1.56 -7.26 10.39
N ARG A 61 -2.77 -7.01 9.88
CA ARG A 61 -3.60 -5.84 10.21
C ARG A 61 -2.91 -4.48 10.01
N CYS A 62 -1.94 -4.38 9.10
CA CYS A 62 -1.29 -3.12 8.76
C CYS A 62 -0.75 -3.11 7.33
N ALA A 63 -0.51 -1.92 6.80
CA ALA A 63 0.07 -1.68 5.48
C ALA A 63 0.75 -0.31 5.44
N ILE A 64 1.50 -0.05 4.36
CA ILE A 64 1.94 1.29 4.00
C ILE A 64 1.33 1.66 2.65
N ILE A 65 0.84 2.89 2.57
CA ILE A 65 0.36 3.50 1.33
C ILE A 65 1.49 4.37 0.81
N ASN A 66 1.95 4.06 -0.39
CA ASN A 66 3.04 4.75 -1.04
C ASN A 66 2.44 5.61 -2.15
N LEU A 67 2.57 6.93 -2.01
CA LEU A 67 2.26 7.90 -3.03
C LEU A 67 3.44 7.97 -3.98
N SER A 68 3.18 7.91 -5.28
CA SER A 68 4.24 7.89 -6.29
C SER A 68 3.71 8.49 -7.59
N SER A 69 4.57 9.23 -8.28
CA SER A 69 4.39 9.70 -9.65
C SER A 69 5.10 8.81 -10.68
N ASP A 70 5.91 7.84 -10.23
CA ASP A 70 6.62 6.89 -11.10
C ASP A 70 5.66 5.81 -11.68
N ALA A 71 5.32 5.95 -12.96
CA ALA A 71 4.48 4.99 -13.69
C ALA A 71 5.06 3.57 -13.74
N ALA A 72 6.39 3.41 -13.69
CA ALA A 72 7.02 2.09 -13.69
C ALA A 72 6.77 1.34 -12.37
N LEU A 73 6.65 2.05 -11.25
CA LEU A 73 6.26 1.45 -9.97
C LEU A 73 4.81 0.94 -10.02
N PHE A 74 3.89 1.70 -10.63
CA PHE A 74 2.51 1.25 -10.84
C PHE A 74 2.45 0.02 -11.73
N TYR A 75 3.12 0.05 -12.89
CA TYR A 75 3.19 -1.10 -13.80
C TYR A 75 3.68 -2.35 -13.08
N LYS A 76 4.81 -2.24 -12.37
CA LYS A 76 5.35 -3.34 -11.57
C LYS A 76 4.36 -3.79 -10.51
N SER A 77 3.67 -2.89 -9.83
CA SER A 77 2.75 -3.26 -8.74
C SER A 77 1.46 -3.93 -9.22
N ALA A 78 0.99 -3.61 -10.43
CA ALA A 78 -0.24 -4.15 -11.01
C ALA A 78 -0.03 -5.51 -11.69
N ILE A 79 1.08 -5.68 -12.42
CA ILE A 79 1.36 -6.91 -13.17
C ILE A 79 2.35 -7.79 -12.40
N LYS A 80 1.89 -8.99 -12.00
CA LYS A 80 2.65 -9.96 -11.18
C LYS A 80 3.12 -11.19 -11.96
N ASP A 81 3.09 -11.12 -13.29
CA ASP A 81 3.59 -12.18 -14.15
C ASP A 81 5.12 -12.18 -14.13
N SER A 82 5.70 -13.33 -13.75
CA SER A 82 7.15 -13.53 -13.65
C SER A 82 7.87 -13.46 -15.00
N TYR A 83 7.16 -13.65 -16.13
CA TYR A 83 7.75 -13.51 -17.46
C TYR A 83 7.86 -12.05 -17.92
N VAL A 84 7.06 -11.17 -17.31
CA VAL A 84 6.91 -9.76 -17.72
C VAL A 84 7.68 -8.81 -16.80
N ARG A 85 8.09 -9.30 -15.63
CA ARG A 85 8.55 -8.46 -14.53
C ARG A 85 9.95 -8.87 -14.08
N ASP A 86 10.90 -7.94 -14.14
CA ASP A 86 12.12 -8.07 -13.36
C ASP A 86 11.76 -8.27 -11.88
N GLU A 87 12.47 -9.16 -11.18
CA GLU A 87 12.30 -9.30 -9.74
C GLU A 87 12.41 -7.91 -9.08
N ILE A 88 11.48 -7.59 -8.18
CA ILE A 88 11.65 -6.37 -7.38
C ILE A 88 12.83 -6.63 -6.46
N SER A 89 13.90 -5.87 -6.63
CA SER A 89 14.99 -5.91 -5.67
C SER A 89 14.47 -5.58 -4.27
N LEU A 90 14.89 -6.38 -3.29
CA LEU A 90 14.64 -6.12 -1.87
C LEU A 90 15.20 -4.75 -1.44
N ASP A 91 16.20 -4.23 -2.16
CA ASP A 91 16.78 -2.91 -1.91
C ASP A 91 15.79 -1.76 -2.14
N LEU A 92 14.69 -2.01 -2.85
CA LEU A 92 13.61 -1.02 -3.04
C LEU A 92 12.87 -0.74 -1.73
N PHE A 93 12.96 -1.64 -0.76
CA PHE A 93 12.19 -1.57 0.47
C PHE A 93 13.04 -1.11 1.67
N LYS A 94 12.40 -0.41 2.60
CA LYS A 94 12.81 -0.31 4.00
C LYS A 94 11.62 -0.68 4.89
N LYS A 95 11.85 -0.90 6.18
CA LYS A 95 10.75 -1.13 7.13
C LYS A 95 10.06 0.20 7.46
N GLY A 96 8.74 0.18 7.65
CA GLY A 96 8.00 1.29 8.26
C GLY A 96 8.46 1.55 9.69
N ASP A 97 8.24 2.78 10.15
CA ASP A 97 8.66 3.27 11.45
C ASP A 97 7.65 2.92 12.55
N LEU A 98 6.34 2.87 12.22
CA LEU A 98 5.23 2.68 13.16
C LEU A 98 4.48 1.36 12.95
N VAL A 99 4.48 0.82 11.73
CA VAL A 99 3.78 -0.43 11.39
C VAL A 99 4.71 -1.48 10.81
N ASP A 100 4.31 -2.74 10.96
CA ASP A 100 5.06 -3.88 10.42
C ASP A 100 4.70 -4.16 8.95
N ALA A 101 5.07 -3.21 8.09
CA ALA A 101 4.92 -3.28 6.64
C ALA A 101 6.13 -2.64 5.91
N PRO A 102 6.36 -2.97 4.63
CA PRO A 102 7.50 -2.45 3.88
C PRO A 102 7.17 -1.10 3.24
N GLU A 103 8.05 -0.11 3.37
CA GLU A 103 7.98 1.18 2.67
C GLU A 103 8.78 1.12 1.36
N LEU A 104 8.28 1.74 0.29
CA LEU A 104 9.04 1.93 -0.94
C LEU A 104 9.95 3.17 -0.84
N LYS A 105 11.27 2.96 -0.92
CA LYS A 105 12.26 4.07 -0.85
C LYS A 105 12.12 5.13 -1.95
N ARG A 106 11.43 4.79 -3.05
CA ARG A 106 11.21 5.67 -4.21
C ARG A 106 9.83 6.31 -4.24
N ALA A 107 9.03 6.12 -3.19
CA ALA A 107 7.76 6.83 -3.03
C ALA A 107 8.01 8.33 -2.81
N ASP A 108 7.12 9.16 -3.34
CA ASP A 108 7.15 10.61 -3.13
C ASP A 108 6.73 10.96 -1.68
N ALA A 109 5.80 10.16 -1.12
CA ALA A 109 5.39 10.23 0.28
C ALA A 109 4.76 8.90 0.71
N THR A 110 4.71 8.66 2.02
CA THR A 110 4.21 7.40 2.60
C THR A 110 3.26 7.66 3.76
N ILE A 111 2.29 6.76 3.92
CA ILE A 111 1.31 6.79 5.00
C ILE A 111 1.25 5.40 5.63
N GLU A 112 1.62 5.30 6.89
CA GLU A 112 1.58 4.08 7.66
C GLU A 112 0.19 3.88 8.27
N VAL A 113 -0.42 2.72 8.03
CA VAL A 113 -1.83 2.50 8.39
C VAL A 113 -2.07 1.18 9.12
N CYS A 114 -2.93 1.24 10.14
CA CYS A 114 -3.47 0.08 10.83
C CYS A 114 -4.88 -0.24 10.32
N CYS A 115 -5.17 -1.52 10.12
CA CYS A 115 -6.48 -1.99 9.67
C CYS A 115 -7.45 -2.06 10.86
N LEU A 116 -8.32 -1.05 10.97
CA LEU A 116 -9.33 -0.97 12.02
C LEU A 116 -10.47 -1.97 11.81
N ILE A 117 -10.98 -2.04 10.58
CA ILE A 117 -12.13 -2.87 10.21
C ILE A 117 -11.80 -3.63 8.92
N LEU A 118 -11.98 -4.94 8.97
CA LEU A 118 -11.87 -5.82 7.80
C LEU A 118 -13.17 -6.59 7.63
N LYS A 119 -13.90 -6.33 6.54
CA LYS A 119 -15.14 -7.06 6.22
C LYS A 119 -14.78 -8.34 5.45
N ILE A 120 -15.07 -9.49 6.07
CA ILE A 120 -14.75 -10.84 5.58
C ILE A 120 -15.77 -11.32 4.55
#